data_AF-A0A8S3JHV1-F1
#
_entry.id   AF-A0A8S3JHV1-F1
#
_cell.length_a   1.000
_cell.length_b   1.000
_cell.length_c   1.000
_cell.angle_alpha   90.00
_cell.angle_beta   90.00
_cell.angle_gamma   90.00
#
_symmetry.space_group_name_H-M   'P 1'
#
loop_
_entity.id
_entity.type
_entity.pdbx_description
1 polymer ?
#
loop_
_entity_poly.entity_id
_entity_poly.type
_entity_poly.pdbx_seq_one_letter_code
_entity_poly.pdbx_strand_id
1 'polypeptide(L)'
;LDLILNLLGTPPLDEIASACDGAKSYILSKTWRAPKVNTLYSLSKNVTHEAAQLILRMLTWDPKKRITINQALENNYIHEGRIRYHSCMCRCCFSTPTGRQYTVNLEPVRGFRYDDSDENFSSLRQAKGIR
;
A
#
# COMPACT_ATOMS: atom_id res chain seq x y z
N LEU A 1 -16.11 -9.30 3.01
CA LEU A 1 -15.58 -9.36 4.39
C LEU A 1 -14.83 -10.66 4.69
N ASP A 2 -15.30 -11.84 4.24
CA ASP A 2 -14.61 -13.12 4.51
C ASP A 2 -13.16 -13.20 4.03
N LEU A 3 -12.82 -12.58 2.90
CA LEU A 3 -11.43 -12.51 2.43
C LEU A 3 -10.52 -11.76 3.40
N ILE A 4 -11.02 -10.66 3.99
CA ILE A 4 -10.27 -9.86 4.96
C ILE A 4 -10.05 -10.67 6.24
N LEU A 5 -11.10 -11.33 6.76
CA LEU A 5 -11.03 -12.20 7.93
C LEU A 5 -10.13 -13.42 7.71
N ASN A 6 -10.09 -13.96 6.48
CA ASN A 6 -9.22 -15.09 6.14
C ASN A 6 -7.73 -14.71 6.14
N LEU A 7 -7.41 -13.45 5.85
CA LEU A 7 -6.05 -12.95 5.81
C LEU A 7 -5.60 -12.45 7.20
N LEU A 8 -6.37 -11.55 7.79
CA LEU A 8 -6.02 -10.85 9.03
C LEU A 8 -6.48 -11.55 10.30
N GLY A 9 -7.33 -12.58 10.19
CA GLY A 9 -7.97 -13.22 11.32
C GLY A 9 -9.17 -12.44 11.85
N THR A 10 -9.80 -12.99 12.89
CA THR A 10 -10.92 -12.34 13.59
C THR A 10 -10.37 -11.30 14.57
N PRO A 11 -10.73 -10.01 14.43
CA PRO A 11 -10.23 -8.98 15.34
C PRO A 11 -10.86 -9.11 16.73
N PRO A 12 -10.15 -8.69 17.79
CA PRO A 12 -10.76 -8.48 19.09
C PRO A 12 -11.71 -7.27 19.07
N LEU A 13 -12.59 -7.18 20.07
CA LEU A 13 -13.63 -6.14 20.10
C LEU A 13 -13.10 -4.71 20.20
N ASP A 14 -11.97 -4.51 20.87
CA ASP A 14 -11.32 -3.20 20.99
C ASP A 14 -10.80 -2.69 19.64
N GLU A 15 -10.31 -3.59 18.78
CA GLU A 15 -9.84 -3.27 17.42
C GLU A 15 -10.96 -2.84 16.47
N ILE A 16 -12.23 -3.15 16.79
CA ILE A 16 -13.41 -2.74 16.01
C ILE A 16 -14.34 -1.82 16.80
N ALA A 17 -13.83 -1.17 17.84
CA ALA A 17 -14.64 -0.31 18.71
C ALA A 17 -15.36 0.82 17.94
N SER A 18 -14.73 1.33 16.88
CA SER A 18 -15.27 2.38 16.00
C SER A 18 -16.31 1.89 14.97
N ALA A 19 -16.50 0.58 14.82
CA ALA A 19 -17.47 0.02 13.89
C ALA A 19 -18.91 0.17 14.40
N CYS A 20 -19.87 0.15 13.49
CA CYS A 20 -21.29 0.14 13.84
C CYS A 20 -21.72 -1.19 14.47
N ASP A 21 -22.82 -1.18 15.24
CA ASP A 21 -23.26 -2.35 16.01
C ASP A 21 -23.61 -3.55 15.12
N GLY A 22 -24.19 -3.30 13.94
CA GLY A 22 -24.44 -4.36 12.96
C GLY A 22 -23.16 -5.06 12.50
N ALA A 23 -22.08 -4.31 12.26
CA ALA A 23 -20.79 -4.87 11.87
C ALA A 23 -20.12 -5.64 13.02
N LYS A 24 -20.21 -5.11 14.25
CA LYS A 24 -19.71 -5.80 15.46
C LYS A 24 -20.42 -7.14 15.68
N SER A 25 -21.76 -7.12 15.66
CA SER A 25 -22.58 -8.34 15.79
C SER A 25 -22.29 -9.34 14.67
N TYR A 26 -22.10 -8.87 13.43
CA TYR A 26 -21.72 -9.74 12.32
C TYR A 26 -20.37 -10.42 12.58
N ILE A 27 -19.34 -9.70 13.01
CA ILE A 27 -18.02 -10.27 13.30
C ILE A 27 -18.10 -11.27 14.46
N LEU A 28 -18.83 -10.92 15.53
CA LEU A 28 -19.05 -11.80 16.69
C LEU A 28 -19.80 -13.09 16.34
N SER A 29 -20.68 -13.05 15.34
CA SER A 29 -21.39 -14.24 14.86
C SER A 29 -20.49 -15.22 14.09
N LYS A 30 -19.32 -14.78 13.63
CA LYS A 30 -18.40 -15.61 12.84
C LYS A 30 -17.51 -16.45 13.75
N THR A 31 -17.12 -17.61 13.23
CA THR A 31 -16.10 -18.46 13.85
C THR A 31 -14.78 -17.69 13.93
N TRP A 32 -14.10 -17.84 15.06
CA TRP A 32 -12.77 -17.26 15.26
C TRP A 32 -11.78 -17.83 14.24
N ARG A 33 -10.94 -16.97 13.66
CA ARG A 33 -9.90 -17.33 12.68
C ARG A 33 -8.55 -16.73 13.12
N ALA A 34 -7.51 -17.55 13.08
CA ALA A 34 -6.13 -17.09 13.28
C ALA A 34 -5.66 -16.22 12.09
N PRO A 35 -4.85 -15.17 12.31
CA PRO A 35 -4.24 -14.40 11.22
C PRO A 35 -3.31 -15.27 10.38
N LYS A 36 -3.38 -15.11 9.05
CA LYS A 36 -2.50 -15.79 8.07
C LYS A 36 -1.50 -14.80 7.47
N VAL A 37 -0.86 -14.01 8.30
CA VAL A 37 0.08 -12.94 7.88
C VAL A 37 1.26 -13.48 7.05
N ASN A 38 1.65 -14.74 7.28
CA ASN A 38 2.70 -15.41 6.52
C ASN A 38 2.39 -15.50 5.02
N THR A 39 1.10 -15.50 4.65
CA THR A 39 0.68 -15.46 3.24
C THR A 39 1.21 -14.21 2.52
N LEU A 40 1.40 -13.08 3.21
CA LEU A 40 1.93 -11.86 2.59
C LEU A 40 3.39 -12.02 2.15
N TYR A 41 4.18 -12.78 2.91
CA TYR A 41 5.58 -13.05 2.58
C TYR A 41 5.72 -14.03 1.40
N SER A 42 4.71 -14.86 1.18
CA SER A 42 4.68 -15.81 0.05
C SER A 42 3.87 -15.31 -1.15
N LEU A 43 3.28 -14.10 -1.10
CA LEU A 43 2.51 -13.52 -2.21
C LEU A 43 3.35 -13.37 -3.48
N SER A 44 4.63 -13.02 -3.34
CA SER A 44 5.54 -12.86 -4.48
C SER A 44 6.98 -13.06 -4.03
N LYS A 45 7.81 -13.58 -4.94
CA LYS A 45 9.25 -13.81 -4.73
C LYS A 45 10.03 -12.52 -4.42
N ASN A 46 9.44 -11.35 -4.70
CA ASN A 46 10.09 -10.05 -4.58
C ASN A 46 9.61 -9.24 -3.36
N VAL A 47 8.73 -9.80 -2.52
CA VAL A 47 8.25 -9.11 -1.31
C VAL A 47 9.35 -9.17 -0.26
N THR A 48 9.93 -8.01 0.07
CA THR A 48 10.89 -7.91 1.17
C THR A 48 10.16 -7.90 2.51
N HIS A 49 10.89 -8.14 3.60
CA HIS A 49 10.33 -8.13 4.94
C HIS A 49 9.70 -6.77 5.28
N GLU A 50 10.38 -5.67 4.92
CA GLU A 50 9.95 -4.29 5.15
C GLU A 50 8.66 -3.99 4.39
N ALA A 51 8.53 -4.50 3.16
CA ALA A 51 7.32 -4.37 2.35
C ALA A 51 6.12 -5.04 3.03
N ALA A 52 6.30 -6.29 3.46
CA ALA A 52 5.25 -7.05 4.13
C ALA A 52 4.82 -6.40 5.45
N GLN A 53 5.79 -5.90 6.23
CA GLN A 53 5.52 -5.16 7.46
C GLN A 53 4.75 -3.87 7.21
N LEU A 54 5.12 -3.09 6.20
CA LEU A 54 4.39 -1.87 5.82
C LEU A 54 2.94 -2.18 5.45
N ILE A 55 2.71 -3.23 4.65
CA ILE A 55 1.36 -3.68 4.27
C ILE A 55 0.56 -4.09 5.51
N LEU A 56 1.15 -4.85 6.45
CA LEU A 56 0.47 -5.24 7.69
C LEU A 56 0.06 -4.03 8.54
N ARG A 57 0.91 -3.00 8.61
CA ARG A 57 0.59 -1.74 9.31
C ARG A 57 -0.50 -0.92 8.62
N MET A 58 -0.63 -1.03 7.30
CA MET A 58 -1.73 -0.43 6.52
C MET A 58 -3.03 -1.21 6.68
N LEU A 59 -2.95 -2.52 6.95
CA LEU A 59 -4.10 -3.42 7.10
C LEU A 59 -4.59 -3.55 8.55
N THR A 60 -4.08 -2.75 9.50
CA THR A 60 -4.56 -2.75 10.89
C THR A 60 -6.07 -2.49 10.97
N TRP A 61 -6.75 -3.28 11.79
CA TRP A 61 -8.21 -3.23 11.97
C TRP A 61 -8.65 -1.87 12.52
N ASP A 62 -8.12 -1.45 13.66
CA ASP A 62 -8.44 -0.15 14.23
C ASP A 62 -7.86 0.98 13.35
N PRO A 63 -8.69 1.82 12.72
CA PRO A 63 -8.21 2.92 11.91
C PRO A 63 -7.39 3.94 12.71
N LYS A 64 -7.55 4.02 14.04
CA LYS A 64 -6.75 4.91 14.89
C LYS A 64 -5.33 4.38 15.14
N LYS A 65 -5.14 3.06 15.09
CA LYS A 65 -3.83 2.40 15.25
C LYS A 65 -3.13 2.17 13.90
N ARG A 66 -3.88 2.21 12.79
CA ARG A 66 -3.37 2.08 11.43
C ARG A 66 -2.35 3.17 11.12
N ILE A 67 -1.31 2.80 10.37
CA ILE A 67 -0.26 3.74 9.95
C ILE A 67 -0.86 4.94 9.20
N THR A 68 -0.39 6.14 9.51
CA THR A 68 -0.81 7.35 8.79
C THR A 68 -0.04 7.49 7.47
N ILE A 69 -0.51 8.37 6.58
CA ILE A 69 0.15 8.63 5.30
C ILE A 69 1.59 9.09 5.52
N ASN A 70 1.81 10.06 6.42
CA ASN A 70 3.15 10.59 6.70
C ASN A 70 4.08 9.49 7.23
N GLN A 71 3.61 8.67 8.18
CA GLN A 71 4.38 7.54 8.70
C GLN A 71 4.69 6.48 7.63
N ALA A 72 3.78 6.27 6.67
CA ALA A 72 4.01 5.36 5.56
C ALA A 72 5.04 5.91 4.57
N LEU A 73 5.02 7.22 4.29
CA LEU A 73 6.01 7.89 3.44
C LEU A 73 7.41 7.91 4.07
N GLU A 74 7.49 7.98 5.40
CA GLU A 74 8.74 7.88 6.17
C GLU A 74 9.22 6.42 6.35
N ASN A 75 8.44 5.43 5.92
CA ASN A 75 8.82 4.04 6.06
C ASN A 75 10.04 3.69 5.18
N ASN A 76 10.97 2.90 5.73
CA ASN A 76 12.20 2.49 5.05
C ASN A 76 11.95 1.87 3.66
N TYR A 77 10.88 1.08 3.52
CA TYR A 77 10.53 0.48 2.22
C TYR A 77 10.25 1.52 1.14
N ILE A 78 9.52 2.60 1.48
CA ILE A 78 9.19 3.69 0.56
C ILE A 78 10.43 4.56 0.30
N HIS A 79 11.22 4.83 1.34
CA HIS A 79 12.48 5.57 1.21
C HIS A 79 13.47 4.89 0.24
N GLU A 80 13.69 3.59 0.39
CA GLU A 80 14.51 2.80 -0.54
C GLU A 80 13.91 2.77 -1.96
N GLY A 81 12.58 2.73 -2.06
CA GLY A 81 11.88 2.89 -3.34
C GLY A 81 12.20 4.22 -4.02
N ARG A 82 12.22 5.31 -3.25
CA ARG A 82 12.53 6.66 -3.73
C ARG A 82 13.97 6.74 -4.25
N ILE A 83 14.93 6.22 -3.50
CA ILE A 83 16.35 6.21 -3.91
C ILE A 83 16.51 5.39 -5.20
N ARG A 84 15.90 4.19 -5.28
CA ARG A 84 15.94 3.35 -6.49
C ARG A 84 15.31 4.03 -7.69
N TYR A 85 14.20 4.73 -7.51
CA TYR A 85 13.61 5.52 -8.59
C TYR A 85 14.60 6.54 -9.12
N HIS A 86 15.29 7.27 -8.24
CA HIS A 86 16.28 8.27 -8.63
C HIS A 86 17.59 7.68 -9.15
N SER A 87 17.91 6.43 -8.84
CA SER A 87 19.13 5.76 -9.29
C SER A 87 19.06 5.21 -10.71
N CYS A 88 17.86 4.95 -11.26
CA CYS A 88 17.75 4.42 -12.63
C CYS A 88 16.48 4.75 -13.42
N MET A 89 15.39 5.22 -12.80
CA MET A 89 14.08 5.35 -13.47
C MET A 89 13.63 6.80 -13.68
N CYS A 90 14.17 7.74 -12.91
CA CYS A 90 13.76 9.13 -12.96
C CYS A 90 14.28 9.86 -14.21
N ARG A 91 13.62 10.97 -14.54
CA ARG A 91 14.06 11.92 -15.58
C ARG A 91 14.78 13.15 -15.02
N CYS A 92 14.78 13.33 -13.70
CA CYS A 92 15.37 14.49 -13.02
C CYS A 92 16.84 14.32 -12.62
N CYS A 93 17.37 13.09 -12.66
CA CYS A 93 18.78 12.79 -12.44
C CYS A 93 19.41 12.34 -13.76
N PHE A 94 20.70 12.59 -13.94
CA PHE A 94 21.42 12.22 -15.16
C PHE A 94 22.78 11.60 -14.86
N SER A 95 23.24 10.73 -15.76
CA SER A 95 24.55 10.08 -15.65
C SER A 95 25.61 10.90 -16.37
N THR A 96 26.74 11.12 -15.70
CA THR A 96 27.95 11.73 -16.26
C THR A 96 29.11 10.73 -16.18
N PRO A 97 30.23 10.92 -16.89
CA PRO A 97 31.39 10.03 -16.79
C PRO A 97 31.95 9.88 -15.37
N THR A 98 31.72 10.86 -14.50
CA THR A 98 32.16 10.85 -13.09
C THR A 98 31.15 10.23 -12.14
N GLY A 99 29.96 9.86 -12.61
CA GLY A 99 28.89 9.27 -11.80
C GLY A 99 27.51 9.87 -12.08
N ARG A 100 26.51 9.38 -11.33
CA ARG A 100 25.13 9.87 -11.42
C ARG A 100 24.96 11.14 -10.59
N GLN A 101 24.50 12.20 -11.25
CA GLN A 101 24.17 13.47 -10.60
C GLN A 101 22.71 13.43 -10.17
N TYR A 102 22.49 13.46 -8.86
CA TYR A 102 21.15 13.41 -8.26
C TYR A 102 20.55 14.82 -8.15
N THR A 103 19.23 14.91 -8.32
CA THR A 103 18.48 16.13 -8.02
C THR A 103 18.59 16.48 -6.53
N VAL A 104 18.56 17.77 -6.21
CA VAL A 104 18.57 18.27 -4.81
C VAL A 104 17.27 17.91 -4.10
N ASN A 105 16.14 17.91 -4.81
CA ASN A 105 14.86 17.53 -4.26
C ASN A 105 14.40 16.19 -4.83
N LEU A 106 14.44 15.16 -3.99
CA LEU A 106 14.00 13.80 -4.33
C LEU A 106 12.47 13.64 -4.31
N GLU A 107 11.73 14.61 -3.77
CA GLU A 107 10.26 14.66 -3.76
C GLU A 107 9.75 16.04 -4.23
N PRO A 108 9.88 16.35 -5.52
CA PRO A 108 9.32 17.58 -6.04
C PRO A 108 7.79 17.52 -5.99
N VAL A 109 7.16 18.56 -5.43
CA VAL A 109 5.72 18.75 -5.56
C VAL A 109 5.41 18.98 -7.04
N ARG A 110 4.54 18.16 -7.63
CA ARG A 110 4.11 18.38 -9.00
C ARG A 110 3.34 19.70 -9.07
N GLY A 111 3.83 20.63 -9.91
CA GLY A 111 3.22 21.95 -10.11
C GLY A 111 1.94 21.94 -10.95
N PHE A 112 1.54 20.77 -11.47
CA PHE A 112 0.33 20.57 -12.24
C PHE A 112 -0.45 19.39 -11.68
N ARG A 113 -1.78 19.43 -11.81
CA ARG A 113 -2.65 18.30 -11.46
C ARG A 113 -2.31 17.11 -12.34
N TYR A 114 -2.38 15.91 -11.77
CA TYR A 114 -2.31 14.70 -12.58
C TYR A 114 -3.45 14.75 -13.62
N ASP A 115 -3.10 14.62 -14.89
CA ASP A 115 -4.06 14.56 -15.99
C ASP A 115 -4.46 13.10 -16.18
N ASP A 116 -5.69 12.79 -15.80
CA ASP A 116 -6.31 11.47 -15.89
C ASP A 116 -7.25 11.36 -17.10
N SER A 117 -7.16 12.28 -18.07
CA SER A 117 -7.99 12.24 -19.28
C SER A 117 -7.88 10.92 -20.04
N ASP A 118 -6.69 10.31 -20.00
CA ASP A 118 -6.39 9.02 -20.63
C ASP A 118 -7.01 7.82 -19.88
N GLU A 119 -7.53 8.01 -18.67
CA GLU A 119 -8.21 7.00 -17.87
C GLU A 119 -9.75 7.04 -18.00
N ASN A 120 -10.30 7.89 -18.89
CA ASN A 120 -11.74 7.99 -19.17
C ASN A 120 -12.26 6.82 -20.02
N PHE A 121 -12.19 5.61 -19.47
CA PHE A 121 -12.80 4.43 -20.06
C PHE A 121 -14.26 4.33 -19.64
N SER A 122 -15.14 4.15 -20.63
CA SER A 122 -16.58 3.92 -20.38
C SER A 122 -16.88 2.49 -19.94
N SER A 123 -15.90 1.57 -20.08
CA SER A 123 -16.02 0.19 -19.62
C SER A 123 -14.68 -0.49 -19.37
N LEU A 124 -14.68 -1.51 -18.52
CA LEU A 124 -13.51 -2.37 -18.25
C LEU A 124 -13.01 -3.13 -19.50
N ARG A 125 -13.89 -3.38 -20.49
CA ARG A 125 -13.50 -4.00 -21.76
C ARG A 125 -12.66 -3.05 -22.60
N GLN A 126 -13.08 -1.78 -22.67
CA GLN A 126 -12.35 -0.71 -23.35
C GLN A 126 -10.98 -0.50 -22.69
N ALA A 127 -10.93 -0.43 -21.36
CA ALA A 127 -9.68 -0.29 -20.61
C ALA A 127 -8.70 -1.46 -20.85
N LYS A 128 -9.22 -2.68 -21.10
CA LYS A 128 -8.42 -3.88 -21.39
C LYS A 128 -8.07 -4.06 -22.87
N GLY A 129 -8.52 -3.16 -23.75
CA GLY A 129 -8.33 -3.30 -25.21
C GLY A 129 -9.04 -4.51 -25.82
N ILE A 130 -10.04 -5.07 -25.14
CA ILE A 130 -10.81 -6.23 -25.61
C ILE A 130 -11.94 -5.69 -26.50
N ARG A 131 -11.80 -5.90 -27.81
CA ARG A 131 -12.86 -5.63 -28.80
C ARG A 131 -14.07 -6.54 -28.57
#